data_AF-S9W3S1-F1
#
_entry.id   AF-S9W3S1-F1
#
_cell.length_a   1.000
_cell.length_b   1.000
_cell.length_c   1.000
_cell.angle_alpha   90.00
_cell.angle_beta   90.00
_cell.angle_gamma   90.00
#
_symmetry.space_group_name_H-M   'P 1'
#
loop_
_entity.id
_entity.type
_entity.pdbx_description
1 polymer ?
#
loop_
_entity_poly.entity_id
_entity_poly.type
_entity_poly.pdbx_seq_one_letter_code
_entity_poly.pdbx_strand_id
1 'polypeptide(L)'
;MESNYLKSTVGPILAKAVAETVVAQPGNPQEYLALYLLHYVQQERRKEEEQRKKAKADTMLRDFSEVQGQKEKAAADLIQRKFRSFRSQIEEKKQREAERLSLYEEATAEAEELLENLPELKSKGEEGENAKGATPGEPSLEERTEALEEARRAFFTEQRFIYSCLNKTLLGELKNELQQKRDIILRGVAESEKIKELEIQKEDDALDVEYDPLAREPNLPAAARQLVEDILTGTNKTKGGAPLKVNIPLVLFRTLRCVCYLLFNSTPKQTDTPEKVFQLLKPTQLATLLKAFNPVGTYYRNIPLKLETEISKYNSEFAAEEGEKEKEEPEGEPVPQPKTRQIKRVVRLMRFLFSNREYYCDLLPSSFLDEEALESDESELSDKLREEQKEAEATKEFLTELRQSISNEIKDKGTITLYALVKFVDAAARYRTARDAWVDAIRNGNDPNAANYEVPDDFEAPEDEAEDEQNEEVLLDEDGNPDYAQIQLLLHKTGEDSEERTVKVWESRDGRRRKELVEYAVGYSKKLQENDDEDDEDAE
;
A
#
# COMPACT_ATOMS: atom_id res chain seq x y z
N MET A 1 24.46 72.86 62.60
CA MET A 1 24.47 71.83 61.54
C MET A 1 25.01 72.36 60.21
N GLU A 2 24.70 73.60 59.83
CA GLU A 2 25.11 74.18 58.52
C GLU A 2 26.63 74.31 58.31
N SER A 3 27.41 74.56 59.37
CA SER A 3 28.87 74.72 59.24
C SER A 3 29.60 73.45 58.77
N ASN A 4 29.13 72.27 59.18
CA ASN A 4 29.74 71.01 58.76
C ASN A 4 29.40 70.68 57.31
N TYR A 5 28.16 70.94 56.88
CA TYR A 5 27.74 70.80 55.48
C TYR A 5 28.52 71.73 54.55
N LEU A 6 28.71 72.99 54.93
CA LEU A 6 29.53 73.92 54.14
C LEU A 6 30.98 73.45 54.02
N LYS A 7 31.58 72.92 55.10
CA LYS A 7 32.95 72.43 55.09
C LYS A 7 33.14 71.14 54.30
N SER A 8 32.18 70.21 54.38
CA SER A 8 32.29 68.90 53.71
C SER A 8 31.94 68.95 52.24
N THR A 9 30.94 69.75 51.87
CA THR A 9 30.32 69.69 50.53
C THR A 9 30.75 70.86 49.66
N VAL A 10 30.72 72.08 50.19
CA VAL A 10 31.04 73.30 49.42
C VAL A 10 32.54 73.61 49.45
N GLY A 11 33.21 73.35 50.58
CA GLY A 11 34.64 73.60 50.79
C GLY A 11 35.56 72.97 49.75
N PRO A 12 35.45 71.66 49.45
CA PRO A 12 36.30 71.00 48.45
C PRO A 12 36.09 71.53 47.03
N ILE A 13 34.86 71.88 46.67
CA ILE A 13 34.50 72.41 45.34
C ILE A 13 35.08 73.81 45.16
N LEU A 14 34.91 74.68 46.15
CA LEU A 14 35.50 76.02 46.16
C LEU A 14 37.02 75.96 46.12
N ALA A 15 37.64 75.08 46.91
CA ALA A 15 39.09 74.91 46.90
C ALA A 15 39.61 74.50 45.52
N LYS A 16 38.91 73.59 44.84
CA LYS A 16 39.26 73.15 43.48
C LYS A 16 39.04 74.27 42.45
N ALA A 17 37.92 74.99 42.53
CA ALA A 17 37.61 76.13 41.67
C ALA A 17 38.69 77.23 41.80
N VAL A 18 39.10 77.54 43.04
CA VAL A 18 40.17 78.50 43.31
C VAL A 18 41.50 77.99 42.76
N ALA A 19 41.85 76.73 42.97
CA ALA A 19 43.07 76.15 42.41
C ALA A 19 43.10 76.25 40.87
N GLU A 20 42.00 75.93 40.18
CA GLU A 20 41.91 76.06 38.72
C GLU A 20 41.97 77.52 38.25
N THR A 21 41.36 78.47 38.98
CA THR A 21 41.51 79.90 38.64
C THR A 21 42.95 80.39 38.74
N VAL A 22 43.70 79.90 39.75
CA VAL A 22 45.10 80.27 39.95
C VAL A 22 45.99 79.71 38.84
N VAL A 23 45.67 78.51 38.34
CA VAL A 23 46.40 77.88 37.22
C VAL A 23 46.06 78.53 35.89
N ALA A 24 44.78 78.84 35.63
CA ALA A 24 44.33 79.40 34.36
C ALA A 24 44.62 80.90 34.18
N GLN A 25 44.82 81.64 35.28
CA GLN A 25 45.04 83.10 35.32
C GLN A 25 44.14 83.93 34.37
N PRO A 26 42.81 83.76 34.45
CA PRO A 26 41.88 84.46 33.57
C PRO A 26 41.89 85.97 33.84
N GLY A 27 41.66 86.78 32.81
CA GLY A 27 41.58 88.24 32.93
C GLY A 27 40.49 88.73 33.89
N ASN A 28 39.44 87.93 34.11
CA ASN A 28 38.43 88.14 35.14
C ASN A 28 38.27 86.88 36.03
N PRO A 29 38.98 86.79 37.17
CA PRO A 29 38.96 85.60 38.02
C PRO A 29 37.62 85.39 38.73
N GLN A 30 36.86 86.46 39.00
CA GLN A 30 35.56 86.37 39.65
C GLN A 30 34.53 85.70 38.72
N GLU A 31 34.52 86.08 37.46
CA GLU A 31 33.64 85.51 36.44
C GLU A 31 34.00 84.07 36.11
N TYR A 32 35.30 83.76 35.99
CA TYR A 32 35.75 82.39 35.76
C TYR A 32 35.38 81.46 36.93
N LEU A 33 35.56 81.90 38.17
CA LEU A 33 35.16 81.13 39.36
C LEU A 33 33.65 80.88 39.37
N ALA A 34 32.84 81.90 39.06
CA ALA A 34 31.38 81.78 39.01
C ALA A 34 30.93 80.81 37.90
N LEU A 35 31.53 80.89 36.70
CA LEU A 35 31.27 79.97 35.59
C LEU A 35 31.69 78.54 35.92
N TYR A 36 32.83 78.35 36.59
CA TYR A 36 33.28 77.03 37.02
C TYR A 36 32.32 76.39 38.02
N LEU A 37 31.89 77.14 39.05
CA LEU A 37 30.91 76.66 40.03
C LEU A 37 29.56 76.36 39.38
N LEU A 38 29.11 77.20 38.45
CA LEU A 38 27.90 76.96 37.67
C LEU A 38 28.01 75.68 36.83
N HIS A 39 29.14 75.49 36.14
CA HIS A 39 29.42 74.29 35.35
C HIS A 39 29.50 73.03 36.23
N TYR A 40 30.09 73.13 37.42
CA TYR A 40 30.14 72.02 38.39
C TYR A 40 28.72 71.61 38.82
N VAL A 41 27.87 72.58 39.18
CA VAL A 41 26.46 72.31 39.53
C VAL A 41 25.70 71.71 38.36
N GLN A 42 25.95 72.17 37.12
CA GLN A 42 25.36 71.59 35.92
C GLN A 42 25.84 70.14 35.67
N GLN A 43 27.12 69.84 35.91
CA GLN A 43 27.66 68.48 35.80
C GLN A 43 27.09 67.53 36.86
N GLU A 44 26.98 67.97 38.11
CA GLU A 44 26.35 67.18 39.18
C GLU A 44 24.90 66.85 38.82
N ARG A 45 24.12 67.84 38.38
CA ARG A 45 22.74 67.62 37.91
C ARG A 45 22.68 66.62 36.75
N ARG A 46 23.58 66.73 35.77
CA ARG A 46 23.65 65.75 34.67
C ARG A 46 23.99 64.34 35.16
N LYS A 47 24.95 64.20 36.09
CA LYS A 47 25.30 62.90 36.69
C LYS A 47 24.14 62.30 37.48
N GLU A 48 23.44 63.10 38.28
CA GLU A 48 22.25 62.65 39.02
C GLU A 48 21.11 62.23 38.07
N GLU A 49 20.88 62.99 36.99
CA GLU A 49 19.91 62.64 35.96
C GLU A 49 20.28 61.33 35.22
N GLU A 50 21.56 61.15 34.88
CA GLU A 50 22.07 59.91 34.28
C GLU A 50 21.93 58.72 35.22
N GLN A 51 22.27 58.87 36.50
CA GLN A 51 22.08 57.82 37.51
C GLN A 51 20.60 57.48 37.70
N ARG A 52 19.72 58.49 37.74
CA ARG A 52 18.26 58.26 37.78
C ARG A 52 17.75 57.55 36.53
N LYS A 53 18.26 57.89 35.34
CA LYS A 53 17.90 57.20 34.08
C LYS A 53 18.38 55.75 34.09
N LYS A 54 19.60 55.49 34.54
CA LYS A 54 20.15 54.12 34.69
C LYS A 54 19.32 53.30 35.68
N ALA A 55 19.06 53.83 36.86
CA ALA A 55 18.23 53.15 37.86
C ALA A 55 16.82 52.82 37.33
N LYS A 56 16.20 53.75 36.59
CA LYS A 56 14.91 53.50 35.91
C LYS A 56 15.00 52.41 34.84
N ALA A 57 16.07 52.40 34.04
CA ALA A 57 16.29 51.38 33.03
C ALA A 57 16.49 49.99 33.65
N ASP A 58 17.25 49.90 34.75
CA ASP A 58 17.48 48.64 35.48
C ASP A 58 16.19 48.10 36.10
N THR A 59 15.34 48.97 36.64
CA THR A 59 14.01 48.55 37.14
C THR A 59 13.12 48.06 36.00
N MET A 60 13.08 48.76 34.87
CA MET A 60 12.30 48.32 33.71
C MET A 60 12.80 46.98 33.15
N LEU A 61 14.12 46.75 33.15
CA LEU A 61 14.71 45.48 32.72
C LEU A 61 14.34 44.32 33.65
N ARG A 62 14.36 44.55 34.97
CA ARG A 62 13.92 43.54 35.93
C ARG A 62 12.45 43.20 35.75
N ASP A 63 11.59 44.22 35.71
CA ASP A 63 10.14 44.04 35.51
C ASP A 63 9.86 43.30 34.19
N PHE A 64 10.58 43.65 33.11
CA PHE A 64 10.46 42.97 31.83
C PHE A 64 10.88 41.50 31.92
N SER A 65 12.00 41.20 32.58
CA SER A 65 12.48 39.83 32.76
C SER A 65 11.54 38.97 33.60
N GLU A 66 10.91 39.54 34.63
CA GLU A 66 9.92 38.85 35.46
C GLU A 66 8.65 38.54 34.66
N VAL A 67 8.13 39.53 33.92
CA VAL A 67 6.97 39.34 33.05
C VAL A 67 7.26 38.31 31.96
N GLN A 68 8.46 38.34 31.38
CA GLN A 68 8.86 37.36 30.38
C GLN A 68 8.97 35.95 30.99
N GLY A 69 9.59 35.80 32.16
CA GLY A 69 9.66 34.52 32.86
C GLY A 69 8.28 33.95 33.23
N GLN A 70 7.32 34.81 33.61
CA GLN A 70 5.93 34.38 33.83
C GLN A 70 5.24 33.92 32.54
N LYS A 71 5.45 34.62 31.42
CA LYS A 71 4.91 34.23 30.11
C LYS A 71 5.50 32.90 29.62
N GLU A 72 6.80 32.71 29.77
CA GLU A 72 7.49 31.46 29.40
C GLU A 72 7.01 30.29 30.26
N LYS A 73 6.84 30.50 31.57
CA LYS A 73 6.28 29.48 32.47
C LYS A 73 4.83 29.13 32.07
N ALA A 74 3.99 30.12 31.79
CA ALA A 74 2.62 29.88 31.34
C ALA A 74 2.56 29.14 29.99
N ALA A 75 3.46 29.46 29.05
CA ALA A 75 3.58 28.75 27.78
C ALA A 75 4.04 27.30 27.98
N ALA A 76 5.02 27.05 28.84
CA ALA A 76 5.50 25.72 29.18
C ALA A 76 4.39 24.87 29.82
N ASP A 77 3.62 25.44 30.75
CA ASP A 77 2.48 24.76 31.39
C ASP A 77 1.38 24.43 30.37
N LEU A 78 1.09 25.33 29.42
CA LEU A 78 0.13 25.09 28.34
C LEU A 78 0.60 23.94 27.43
N ILE A 79 1.87 23.93 27.03
CA ILE A 79 2.46 22.87 26.20
C ILE A 79 2.40 21.53 26.95
N GLN A 80 2.76 21.50 28.23
CA GLN A 80 2.69 20.28 29.04
C GLN A 80 1.25 19.75 29.19
N ARG A 81 0.27 20.63 29.43
CA ARG A 81 -1.15 20.22 29.47
C ARG A 81 -1.60 19.63 28.15
N LYS A 82 -1.27 20.27 27.03
CA LYS A 82 -1.59 19.74 25.70
C LYS A 82 -0.90 18.42 25.42
N PHE A 83 0.37 18.27 25.81
CA PHE A 83 1.10 17.02 25.65
C PHE A 83 0.47 15.88 26.46
N ARG A 84 0.06 16.15 27.71
CA ARG A 84 -0.66 15.17 28.55
C ARG A 84 -2.01 14.80 27.94
N SER A 85 -2.78 15.76 27.43
CA SER A 85 -4.05 15.46 26.77
C SER A 85 -3.85 14.65 25.50
N PHE A 86 -2.83 14.97 24.68
CA PHE A 86 -2.50 14.18 23.49
C PHE A 86 -2.08 12.76 23.86
N ARG A 87 -1.24 12.59 24.90
CA ARG A 87 -0.84 11.27 25.37
C ARG A 87 -2.04 10.44 25.84
N SER A 88 -2.92 11.04 26.65
CA SER A 88 -4.15 10.39 27.10
C SER A 88 -5.06 10.00 25.93
N GLN A 89 -5.21 10.87 24.92
CA GLN A 89 -5.99 10.58 23.72
C GLN A 89 -5.38 9.46 22.88
N ILE A 90 -4.05 9.40 22.78
CA ILE A 90 -3.35 8.31 22.09
C ILE A 90 -3.54 6.99 22.84
N GLU A 91 -3.39 6.98 24.16
CA GLU A 91 -3.60 5.79 25.00
C GLU A 91 -5.05 5.29 24.91
N GLU A 92 -6.03 6.19 24.97
CA GLU A 92 -7.45 5.85 24.80
C GLU A 92 -7.75 5.31 23.39
N LYS A 93 -7.14 5.90 22.35
CA LYS A 93 -7.27 5.40 20.98
C LYS A 93 -6.69 4.00 20.84
N LYS A 94 -5.51 3.74 21.43
CA LYS A 94 -4.90 2.41 21.45
C LYS A 94 -5.75 1.37 22.18
N GLN A 95 -6.36 1.74 23.30
CA GLN A 95 -7.29 0.85 24.01
C GLN A 95 -8.51 0.51 23.15
N ARG A 96 -9.13 1.51 22.52
CA ARG A 96 -10.25 1.29 21.59
C ARG A 96 -9.86 0.44 20.37
N GLU A 97 -8.63 0.58 19.88
CA GLU A 97 -8.10 -0.26 18.81
C GLU A 97 -7.84 -1.70 19.29
N ALA A 98 -7.31 -1.89 20.50
CA ALA A 98 -7.08 -3.22 21.09
C ALA A 98 -8.38 -3.98 21.40
N GLU A 99 -9.39 -3.31 21.95
CA GLU A 99 -10.72 -3.90 22.18
C GLU A 99 -11.33 -4.41 20.87
N ARG A 100 -11.13 -3.69 19.76
CA ARG A 100 -11.61 -4.11 18.44
C ARG A 100 -10.79 -5.23 17.84
N LEU A 101 -9.48 -5.28 18.09
CA LEU A 101 -8.66 -6.43 17.72
C LEU A 101 -9.11 -7.69 18.45
N SER A 102 -9.52 -7.59 19.72
CA SER A 102 -10.13 -8.72 20.44
C SER A 102 -11.45 -9.16 19.79
N LEU A 103 -12.34 -8.21 19.47
CA LEU A 103 -13.59 -8.51 18.75
C LEU A 103 -13.34 -9.10 17.36
N TYR A 104 -12.22 -8.76 16.73
CA TYR A 104 -11.78 -9.36 15.48
C TYR A 104 -11.42 -10.82 15.67
N GLU A 105 -10.54 -11.12 16.62
CA GLU A 105 -10.08 -12.48 16.90
C GLU A 105 -11.26 -13.41 17.25
N GLU A 106 -12.24 -12.89 18.00
CA GLU A 106 -13.51 -13.58 18.27
C GLU A 106 -14.34 -13.80 16.99
N ALA A 107 -14.51 -12.77 16.17
CA ALA A 107 -15.27 -12.87 14.93
C ALA A 107 -14.62 -13.81 13.91
N THR A 108 -13.29 -13.84 13.81
CA THR A 108 -12.58 -14.77 12.91
C THR A 108 -12.73 -16.20 13.37
N ALA A 109 -12.58 -16.46 14.67
CA ALA A 109 -12.79 -17.80 15.22
C ALA A 109 -14.22 -18.30 14.97
N GLU A 110 -15.21 -17.42 15.12
CA GLU A 110 -16.62 -17.78 14.83
C GLU A 110 -16.88 -18.00 13.32
N ALA A 111 -16.18 -17.29 12.42
CA ALA A 111 -16.27 -17.57 10.98
C ALA A 111 -15.68 -18.94 10.64
N GLU A 112 -14.51 -19.24 11.17
CA GLU A 112 -13.82 -20.51 10.98
C GLU A 112 -14.67 -21.67 11.48
N GLU A 113 -15.26 -21.58 12.68
CA GLU A 113 -16.16 -22.61 13.21
C GLU A 113 -17.41 -22.81 12.33
N LEU A 114 -18.00 -21.74 11.79
CA LEU A 114 -19.15 -21.88 10.87
C LEU A 114 -18.76 -22.49 9.53
N LEU A 115 -17.56 -22.20 9.03
CA LEU A 115 -17.04 -22.74 7.78
C LEU A 115 -16.64 -24.21 7.91
N GLU A 116 -16.10 -24.64 9.06
CA GLU A 116 -15.82 -26.04 9.36
C GLU A 116 -17.10 -26.89 9.47
N ASN A 117 -18.21 -26.29 9.90
CA ASN A 117 -19.51 -26.94 10.00
C ASN A 117 -20.29 -26.99 8.68
N LEU A 118 -19.83 -26.31 7.62
CA LEU A 118 -20.41 -26.43 6.29
C LEU A 118 -19.95 -27.75 5.66
N PRO A 119 -20.84 -28.51 5.00
CA PRO A 119 -20.41 -29.63 4.20
C PRO A 119 -19.45 -29.13 3.12
N GLU A 120 -18.25 -29.70 3.08
CA GLU A 120 -17.30 -29.57 1.96
C GLU A 120 -18.07 -29.77 0.65
N LEU A 121 -17.67 -29.09 -0.44
CA LEU A 121 -18.17 -29.40 -1.78
C LEU A 121 -17.62 -30.77 -2.18
N LYS A 122 -18.03 -31.84 -1.50
CA LYS A 122 -17.65 -33.20 -1.85
C LYS A 122 -18.37 -33.55 -3.13
N SER A 123 -17.60 -33.53 -4.21
CA SER A 123 -17.87 -34.31 -5.40
C SER A 123 -18.09 -35.76 -4.99
N LYS A 124 -19.22 -36.33 -5.40
CA LYS A 124 -19.30 -37.78 -5.61
C LYS A 124 -18.50 -38.07 -6.90
N GLY A 125 -17.18 -38.03 -6.81
CA GLY A 125 -16.27 -38.50 -7.86
C GLY A 125 -15.55 -39.73 -7.34
N GLU A 126 -15.88 -40.90 -7.87
CA GLU A 126 -15.09 -42.11 -7.64
C GLU A 126 -13.67 -41.91 -8.19
N GLU A 127 -12.67 -42.40 -7.45
CA GLU A 127 -11.24 -42.37 -7.79
C GLU A 127 -11.01 -42.95 -9.21
N GLY A 128 -10.86 -42.06 -10.18
CA GLY A 128 -10.44 -42.37 -11.54
C GLY A 128 -8.94 -42.14 -11.69
N GLU A 129 -8.13 -43.14 -11.36
CA GLU A 129 -6.71 -43.19 -11.75
C GLU A 129 -6.61 -43.22 -13.27
N ASN A 130 -6.46 -42.05 -13.93
CA ASN A 130 -5.82 -41.89 -15.25
C ASN A 130 -5.81 -40.41 -15.68
N ALA A 131 -4.92 -39.59 -15.09
CA ALA A 131 -4.62 -38.25 -15.57
C ALA A 131 -3.30 -38.25 -16.36
N LYS A 132 -3.34 -38.56 -17.66
CA LYS A 132 -2.19 -38.44 -18.58
C LYS A 132 -2.37 -37.33 -19.64
N GLY A 133 -3.25 -36.36 -19.39
CA GLY A 133 -3.61 -35.32 -20.37
C GLY A 133 -3.36 -33.88 -19.92
N ALA A 134 -2.84 -33.64 -18.71
CA ALA A 134 -2.62 -32.28 -18.23
C ALA A 134 -1.50 -31.60 -19.03
N THR A 135 -1.73 -30.37 -19.46
CA THR A 135 -0.70 -29.54 -20.08
C THR A 135 0.33 -29.14 -19.02
N PRO A 136 1.64 -29.23 -19.29
CA PRO A 136 2.67 -28.87 -18.30
C PRO A 136 2.48 -27.44 -17.79
N GLY A 137 2.40 -27.24 -16.47
CA GLY A 137 2.28 -25.92 -15.86
C GLY A 137 0.88 -25.45 -15.46
N GLU A 138 -0.19 -26.18 -15.79
CA GLU A 138 -1.53 -25.82 -15.37
C GLU A 138 -1.99 -26.64 -14.15
N PRO A 139 -2.50 -26.00 -13.08
CA PRO A 139 -2.99 -26.72 -11.91
C PRO A 139 -4.19 -27.59 -12.29
N SER A 140 -4.28 -28.77 -11.67
CA SER A 140 -5.37 -29.73 -11.91
C SER A 140 -6.73 -29.15 -11.51
N LEU A 141 -7.83 -29.73 -12.00
CA LEU A 141 -9.16 -29.28 -11.58
C LEU A 141 -9.36 -29.41 -10.06
N GLU A 142 -8.79 -30.45 -9.45
CA GLU A 142 -8.82 -30.68 -8.00
C GLU A 142 -8.09 -29.55 -7.24
N GLU A 143 -6.86 -29.22 -7.65
CA GLU A 143 -6.10 -28.10 -7.06
C GLU A 143 -6.85 -26.76 -7.23
N ARG A 144 -7.52 -26.55 -8.37
CA ARG A 144 -8.35 -25.35 -8.59
C ARG A 144 -9.60 -25.35 -7.70
N THR A 145 -10.22 -26.51 -7.45
CA THR A 145 -11.35 -26.61 -6.50
C THR A 145 -10.92 -26.30 -5.07
N GLU A 146 -9.77 -26.83 -4.64
CA GLU A 146 -9.21 -26.54 -3.31
C GLU A 146 -8.87 -25.05 -3.16
N ALA A 147 -8.20 -24.47 -4.16
CA ALA A 147 -7.89 -23.05 -4.17
C ALA A 147 -9.16 -22.17 -4.15
N LEU A 148 -10.23 -22.59 -4.83
CA LEU A 148 -11.52 -21.92 -4.80
C LEU A 148 -12.16 -21.98 -3.41
N GLU A 149 -12.15 -23.15 -2.76
CA GLU A 149 -12.67 -23.31 -1.41
C GLU A 149 -11.86 -22.50 -0.38
N GLU A 150 -10.53 -22.54 -0.45
CA GLU A 150 -9.66 -21.76 0.43
C GLU A 150 -9.94 -20.26 0.27
N ALA A 151 -10.02 -19.78 -0.98
CA ALA A 151 -10.30 -18.38 -1.26
C ALA A 151 -11.72 -17.98 -0.83
N ARG A 152 -12.71 -18.89 -0.95
CA ARG A 152 -14.08 -18.71 -0.43
C ARG A 152 -14.06 -18.55 1.09
N ARG A 153 -13.41 -19.47 1.80
CA ARG A 153 -13.27 -19.44 3.27
C ARG A 153 -12.62 -18.14 3.72
N ALA A 154 -11.49 -17.78 3.11
CA ALA A 154 -10.78 -16.54 3.39
C ALA A 154 -11.66 -15.29 3.18
N PHE A 155 -12.40 -15.23 2.07
CA PHE A 155 -13.32 -14.12 1.80
C PHE A 155 -14.39 -13.97 2.87
N PHE A 156 -15.03 -15.06 3.28
CA PHE A 156 -16.10 -15.03 4.27
C PHE A 156 -15.60 -14.70 5.68
N THR A 157 -14.41 -15.17 6.06
CA THR A 157 -13.73 -14.77 7.30
C THR A 157 -13.46 -13.27 7.31
N GLU A 158 -12.90 -12.73 6.23
CA GLU A 158 -12.59 -11.29 6.14
C GLU A 158 -13.85 -10.43 6.00
N GLN A 159 -14.90 -10.94 5.36
CA GLN A 159 -16.20 -10.27 5.31
C GLN A 159 -16.82 -10.16 6.70
N ARG A 160 -16.72 -11.22 7.53
CA ARG A 160 -17.18 -11.19 8.93
C ARG A 160 -16.40 -10.17 9.76
N PHE A 161 -15.10 -10.09 9.55
CA PHE A 161 -14.28 -9.04 10.16
C PHE A 161 -14.73 -7.63 9.75
N ILE A 162 -14.97 -7.43 8.46
CA ILE A 162 -15.53 -6.18 7.95
C ILE A 162 -16.86 -5.84 8.63
N TYR A 163 -17.74 -6.81 8.86
CA TYR A 163 -18.99 -6.58 9.57
C TYR A 163 -18.82 -6.04 10.99
N SER A 164 -17.87 -6.58 11.75
CA SER A 164 -17.59 -6.16 13.13
C SER A 164 -16.87 -4.81 13.20
N CYS A 165 -16.05 -4.50 12.18
CA CYS A 165 -15.27 -3.26 12.13
C CYS A 165 -15.96 -2.08 11.43
N LEU A 166 -16.96 -2.32 10.58
CA LEU A 166 -17.63 -1.27 9.83
C LEU A 166 -18.70 -0.55 10.65
N ASN A 167 -18.30 0.60 11.20
CA ASN A 167 -19.24 1.66 11.56
C ASN A 167 -19.18 2.80 10.54
N LYS A 168 -20.34 3.40 10.22
CA LYS A 168 -20.45 4.56 9.33
C LYS A 168 -19.54 5.72 9.78
N THR A 169 -19.34 5.86 11.08
CA THR A 169 -18.44 6.86 11.68
C THR A 169 -16.98 6.60 11.29
N LEU A 170 -16.52 5.36 11.36
CA LEU A 170 -15.13 4.98 11.07
C LEU A 170 -14.79 5.10 9.58
N LEU A 171 -15.73 4.73 8.71
CA LEU A 171 -15.59 5.02 7.28
C LEU A 171 -15.54 6.53 7.00
N GLY A 172 -16.30 7.32 7.78
CA GLY A 172 -16.22 8.78 7.73
C GLY A 172 -14.86 9.32 8.19
N GLU A 173 -14.30 8.77 9.27
CA GLU A 173 -12.96 9.11 9.76
C GLU A 173 -11.89 8.76 8.72
N LEU A 174 -11.94 7.55 8.14
CA LEU A 174 -11.02 7.09 7.11
C LEU A 174 -11.08 7.97 5.86
N LYS A 175 -12.28 8.34 5.45
CA LYS A 175 -12.52 9.29 4.36
C LYS A 175 -11.93 10.67 4.67
N ASN A 176 -12.08 11.18 5.89
CA ASN A 176 -11.49 12.46 6.30
C ASN A 176 -9.95 12.37 6.38
N GLU A 177 -9.42 11.24 6.83
CA GLU A 177 -7.98 10.98 6.88
C GLU A 177 -7.35 11.03 5.47
N LEU A 178 -8.03 10.47 4.46
CA LEU A 178 -7.61 10.58 3.07
C LEU A 178 -7.44 12.05 2.65
N GLN A 179 -8.41 12.90 3.00
CA GLN A 179 -8.36 14.33 2.66
C GLN A 179 -7.28 15.08 3.45
N GLN A 180 -7.10 14.76 4.73
CA GLN A 180 -6.05 15.37 5.56
C GLN A 180 -4.64 15.01 5.08
N LYS A 181 -4.46 13.80 4.52
CA LYS A 181 -3.17 13.29 4.04
C LYS A 181 -2.95 13.47 2.54
N ARG A 182 -3.82 14.21 1.85
CA ARG A 182 -3.76 14.49 0.41
C ARG A 182 -2.35 14.83 -0.08
N ASP A 183 -1.69 15.81 0.53
CA ASP A 183 -0.39 16.30 0.04
C ASP A 183 0.74 15.27 0.22
N ILE A 184 0.59 14.36 1.18
CA ILE A 184 1.52 13.24 1.37
C ILE A 184 1.28 12.20 0.27
N ILE A 185 0.01 11.92 -0.05
CA ILE A 185 -0.37 10.98 -1.09
C ILE A 185 0.09 11.48 -2.46
N LEU A 186 -0.18 12.74 -2.81
CA LEU A 186 0.23 13.31 -4.10
C LEU A 186 1.75 13.27 -4.30
N ARG A 187 2.53 13.53 -3.25
CA ARG A 187 3.99 13.36 -3.29
C ARG A 187 4.39 11.90 -3.49
N GLY A 188 3.77 10.98 -2.76
CA GLY A 188 4.04 9.55 -2.87
C GLY A 188 3.67 8.95 -4.23
N VAL A 189 2.64 9.48 -4.88
CA VAL A 189 2.25 9.12 -6.27
C VAL A 189 3.28 9.65 -7.26
N ALA A 190 3.66 10.93 -7.17
CA ALA A 190 4.68 11.52 -8.03
C ALA A 190 6.06 10.83 -7.89
N GLU A 191 6.39 10.33 -6.71
CA GLU A 191 7.58 9.50 -6.49
C GLU A 191 7.48 8.14 -7.19
N SER A 192 6.31 7.49 -7.17
CA SER A 192 6.08 6.24 -7.93
C SER A 192 6.22 6.47 -9.43
N GLU A 193 5.68 7.57 -9.95
CA GLU A 193 5.77 7.92 -11.38
C GLU A 193 7.22 8.10 -11.82
N LYS A 194 8.06 8.75 -11.01
CA LYS A 194 9.50 8.88 -11.29
C LYS A 194 10.24 7.56 -11.33
N ILE A 195 9.93 6.64 -10.41
CA ILE A 195 10.54 5.30 -10.40
C ILE A 195 10.17 4.57 -11.69
N LYS A 196 8.90 4.68 -12.11
CA LYS A 196 8.41 4.11 -13.36
C LYS A 196 9.09 4.69 -14.60
N GLU A 197 9.26 6.01 -14.70
CA GLU A 197 9.96 6.63 -15.83
C GLU A 197 11.38 6.05 -15.99
N LEU A 198 12.05 5.80 -14.87
CA LEU A 198 13.36 5.15 -14.88
C LEU A 198 13.30 3.68 -15.28
N GLU A 199 12.26 2.94 -14.91
CA GLU A 199 12.08 1.54 -15.32
C GLU A 199 11.78 1.39 -16.81
N ILE A 200 10.89 2.24 -17.35
CA ILE A 200 10.57 2.25 -18.78
C ILE A 200 11.80 2.63 -19.59
N GLN A 201 12.54 3.67 -19.17
CA GLN A 201 13.78 4.06 -19.84
C GLN A 201 14.80 2.91 -19.85
N LYS A 202 14.91 2.14 -18.76
CA LYS A 202 15.79 0.96 -18.71
C LYS A 202 15.35 -0.16 -19.65
N GLU A 203 14.04 -0.37 -19.83
CA GLU A 203 13.53 -1.36 -20.77
C GLU A 203 13.78 -0.95 -22.21
N ASP A 204 13.53 0.32 -22.55
CA ASP A 204 13.82 0.86 -23.87
C ASP A 204 15.33 0.74 -24.17
N ASP A 205 16.19 1.10 -23.21
CA ASP A 205 17.64 0.94 -23.31
C ASP A 205 18.07 -0.55 -23.45
N ALA A 206 17.32 -1.49 -22.86
CA ALA A 206 17.60 -2.92 -22.96
C ALA A 206 17.13 -3.53 -24.30
N LEU A 207 16.06 -3.00 -24.88
CA LEU A 207 15.54 -3.40 -26.19
C LEU A 207 16.38 -2.87 -27.36
N ASP A 208 17.05 -1.73 -27.19
CA ASP A 208 18.00 -1.18 -28.17
C ASP A 208 19.34 -1.96 -28.23
N VAL A 209 19.59 -2.88 -27.30
CA VAL A 209 20.71 -3.83 -27.37
C VAL A 209 20.22 -5.12 -28.05
N GLU A 210 20.41 -5.20 -29.36
CA GLU A 210 20.12 -6.37 -30.20
C GLU A 210 20.76 -7.64 -29.58
N TYR A 211 19.94 -8.46 -28.92
CA TYR A 211 20.37 -9.71 -28.29
C TYR A 211 20.46 -10.78 -29.37
N ASP A 212 21.68 -11.04 -29.87
CA ASP A 212 22.00 -12.21 -30.69
C ASP A 212 22.35 -13.38 -29.77
N PRO A 213 21.45 -14.37 -29.57
CA PRO A 213 21.66 -15.47 -28.62
C PRO A 213 22.77 -16.45 -29.05
N LEU A 214 23.43 -16.23 -30.20
CA LEU A 214 24.52 -17.08 -30.70
C LEU A 214 25.86 -16.36 -30.88
N ALA A 215 25.96 -15.08 -30.54
CA ALA A 215 27.22 -14.34 -30.61
C ALA A 215 28.09 -14.60 -29.37
N ARG A 216 29.14 -15.41 -29.53
CA ARG A 216 30.26 -15.57 -28.58
C ARG A 216 30.70 -14.22 -28.01
N GLU A 217 30.74 -14.14 -26.68
CA GLU A 217 31.28 -13.06 -25.84
C GLU A 217 31.54 -11.71 -26.53
N PRO A 218 30.61 -10.73 -26.43
CA PRO A 218 31.00 -9.36 -26.68
C PRO A 218 31.87 -8.89 -25.50
N ASN A 219 33.04 -8.35 -25.83
CA ASN A 219 33.82 -7.51 -24.94
C ASN A 219 32.99 -6.27 -24.56
N LEU A 220 32.12 -6.40 -23.56
CA LEU A 220 31.55 -5.23 -22.91
C LEU A 220 32.73 -4.38 -22.38
N PRO A 221 32.74 -3.06 -22.62
CA PRO A 221 33.69 -2.16 -21.99
C PRO A 221 33.66 -2.38 -20.48
N ALA A 222 34.82 -2.35 -19.82
CA ALA A 222 34.91 -2.58 -18.38
C ALA A 222 33.92 -1.70 -17.57
N ALA A 223 33.64 -0.49 -18.05
CA ALA A 223 32.64 0.41 -17.47
C ALA A 223 31.19 -0.12 -17.55
N ALA A 224 30.81 -0.83 -18.61
CA ALA A 224 29.48 -1.41 -18.77
C ALA A 224 29.34 -2.72 -17.96
N ARG A 225 30.41 -3.53 -17.86
CA ARG A 225 30.44 -4.68 -16.94
C ARG A 225 30.35 -4.23 -15.49
N GLN A 226 31.07 -3.16 -15.15
CA GLN A 226 31.06 -2.59 -13.81
C GLN A 226 29.72 -1.92 -13.49
N LEU A 227 29.05 -1.30 -14.47
CA LEU A 227 27.68 -0.80 -14.32
C LEU A 227 26.66 -1.94 -14.13
N VAL A 228 26.78 -3.03 -14.88
CA VAL A 228 25.91 -4.21 -14.76
C VAL A 228 26.18 -4.98 -13.45
N GLU A 229 27.43 -5.11 -13.00
CA GLU A 229 27.77 -5.63 -11.67
C GLU A 229 27.31 -4.69 -10.55
N ASP A 230 27.47 -3.38 -10.69
CA ASP A 230 26.98 -2.39 -9.72
C ASP A 230 25.44 -2.33 -9.69
N ILE A 231 24.76 -2.71 -10.77
CA ILE A 231 23.29 -2.81 -10.85
C ILE A 231 22.79 -4.13 -10.25
N LEU A 232 23.39 -5.28 -10.60
CA LEU A 232 23.04 -6.58 -10.04
C LEU A 232 23.39 -6.69 -8.55
N THR A 233 24.45 -6.02 -8.10
CA THR A 233 24.81 -5.95 -6.68
C THR A 233 24.20 -4.75 -5.94
N GLY A 234 23.70 -3.74 -6.66
CA GLY A 234 23.11 -2.52 -6.12
C GLY A 234 21.64 -2.63 -5.72
N THR A 235 20.85 -3.50 -6.37
CA THR A 235 19.46 -3.80 -5.97
C THR A 235 19.36 -5.01 -5.04
N ASN A 236 20.32 -5.95 -5.06
CA ASN A 236 20.36 -7.11 -4.17
C ASN A 236 21.16 -6.90 -2.85
N LYS A 237 21.42 -5.65 -2.45
CA LYS A 237 22.07 -5.31 -1.17
C LYS A 237 21.30 -4.27 -0.36
N THR A 238 20.03 -4.55 -0.07
CA THR A 238 19.59 -4.48 1.33
C THR A 238 19.33 -5.88 1.89
N LYS A 239 20.33 -6.78 1.78
CA LYS A 239 20.59 -7.83 2.79
C LYS A 239 20.99 -7.23 4.16
N GLY A 240 20.41 -6.08 4.50
CA GLY A 240 20.84 -5.13 5.52
C GLY A 240 19.66 -4.33 6.06
N GLY A 241 18.66 -5.03 6.60
CA GLY A 241 18.01 -4.69 7.86
C GLY A 241 17.36 -3.30 8.04
N ALA A 242 17.09 -2.54 6.98
CA ALA A 242 16.23 -1.37 7.11
C ALA A 242 14.77 -1.81 6.93
N PRO A 243 13.89 -1.62 7.93
CA PRO A 243 12.48 -1.98 7.77
C PRO A 243 11.88 -1.18 6.61
N LEU A 244 11.28 -1.90 5.66
CA LEU A 244 10.47 -1.34 4.58
C LEU A 244 9.47 -0.35 5.18
N LYS A 245 9.64 0.94 4.93
CA LYS A 245 8.72 1.95 5.44
C LYS A 245 7.47 1.96 4.57
N VAL A 246 6.43 1.25 4.99
CA VAL A 246 5.14 1.28 4.31
C VAL A 246 4.51 2.65 4.47
N ASN A 247 4.24 3.31 3.34
CA ASN A 247 3.54 4.59 3.32
C ASN A 247 2.03 4.37 3.51
N ILE A 248 1.60 4.30 4.77
CA ILE A 248 0.19 4.09 5.17
C ILE A 248 -0.80 5.03 4.46
N PRO A 249 -0.55 6.36 4.33
CA PRO A 249 -1.41 7.23 3.51
C PRO A 249 -1.63 6.74 2.08
N LEU A 250 -0.60 6.17 1.45
CA LEU A 250 -0.68 5.68 0.08
C LEU A 250 -1.40 4.33 0.01
N VAL A 251 -1.17 3.44 0.98
CA VAL A 251 -1.97 2.21 1.16
C VAL A 251 -3.45 2.58 1.27
N LEU A 252 -3.79 3.52 2.15
CA LEU A 252 -5.15 4.02 2.30
C LEU A 252 -5.76 4.47 0.97
N PHE A 253 -5.03 5.29 0.21
CA PHE A 253 -5.49 5.75 -1.10
C PHE A 253 -5.75 4.59 -2.05
N ARG A 254 -4.79 3.67 -2.21
CA ARG A 254 -4.90 2.50 -3.11
C ARG A 254 -6.04 1.57 -2.73
N THR A 255 -6.16 1.22 -1.46
CA THR A 255 -7.25 0.37 -0.97
C THR A 255 -8.61 0.99 -1.27
N LEU A 256 -8.76 2.30 -1.05
CA LEU A 256 -10.00 3.00 -1.37
C LEU A 256 -10.29 3.08 -2.88
N ARG A 257 -9.26 3.17 -3.74
CA ARG A 257 -9.42 3.03 -5.20
C ARG A 257 -9.94 1.64 -5.56
N CYS A 258 -9.35 0.58 -4.99
CA CYS A 258 -9.81 -0.79 -5.20
C CYS A 258 -11.28 -0.96 -4.79
N VAL A 259 -11.67 -0.41 -3.64
CA VAL A 259 -13.08 -0.40 -3.19
C VAL A 259 -13.97 0.32 -4.20
N CYS A 260 -13.53 1.44 -4.78
CA CYS A 260 -14.28 2.14 -5.82
C CYS A 260 -14.40 1.33 -7.12
N TYR A 261 -13.40 0.53 -7.49
CA TYR A 261 -13.45 -0.37 -8.64
C TYR A 261 -14.44 -1.51 -8.41
N LEU A 262 -14.37 -2.17 -7.25
CA LEU A 262 -15.26 -3.28 -6.90
C LEU A 262 -16.73 -2.86 -6.77
N LEU A 263 -17.01 -1.75 -6.05
CA LEU A 263 -18.39 -1.42 -5.64
C LEU A 263 -19.12 -0.44 -6.55
N PHE A 264 -18.38 0.39 -7.30
CA PHE A 264 -18.97 1.47 -8.09
C PHE A 264 -18.64 1.38 -9.59
N ASN A 265 -17.94 0.32 -10.03
CA ASN A 265 -17.45 0.17 -11.39
C ASN A 265 -16.74 1.44 -11.91
N SER A 266 -15.97 2.09 -11.03
CA SER A 266 -15.32 3.35 -11.37
C SER A 266 -14.16 3.15 -12.36
N THR A 267 -13.82 4.22 -13.08
CA THR A 267 -12.70 4.24 -14.04
C THR A 267 -11.46 4.90 -13.41
N PRO A 268 -10.24 4.64 -13.91
CA PRO A 268 -9.02 5.27 -13.39
C PRO A 268 -9.10 6.79 -13.36
N LYS A 269 -9.70 7.42 -14.37
CA LYS A 269 -9.91 8.87 -14.43
C LYS A 269 -10.85 9.41 -13.34
N GLN A 270 -11.72 8.57 -12.79
CA GLN A 270 -12.60 8.90 -11.66
C GLN A 270 -11.93 8.67 -10.30
N THR A 271 -10.79 7.98 -10.25
CA THR A 271 -10.09 7.60 -9.01
C THR A 271 -8.62 8.03 -8.97
N ASP A 272 -8.18 8.86 -9.92
CA ASP A 272 -6.80 9.32 -10.10
C ASP A 272 -6.29 10.21 -8.95
N THR A 273 -7.17 10.97 -8.30
CA THR A 273 -6.80 11.85 -7.17
C THR A 273 -7.54 11.51 -5.88
N PRO A 274 -6.94 11.81 -4.71
CA PRO A 274 -7.60 11.64 -3.41
C PRO A 274 -8.94 12.38 -3.32
N GLU A 275 -9.08 13.53 -3.99
CA GLU A 275 -10.35 14.28 -4.01
C GLU A 275 -11.46 13.52 -4.73
N LYS A 276 -11.16 12.92 -5.89
CA LYS A 276 -12.20 12.21 -6.65
C LYS A 276 -12.62 10.94 -5.93
N VAL A 277 -11.67 10.20 -5.35
CA VAL A 277 -11.96 9.06 -4.46
C VAL A 277 -12.81 9.51 -3.27
N PHE A 278 -12.46 10.61 -2.61
CA PHE A 278 -13.24 11.19 -1.52
C PHE A 278 -14.70 11.53 -1.94
N GLN A 279 -14.90 12.06 -3.14
CA GLN A 279 -16.23 12.43 -3.65
C GLN A 279 -17.10 11.20 -3.93
N LEU A 280 -16.52 10.11 -4.43
CA LEU A 280 -17.22 8.86 -4.71
C LEU A 280 -17.66 8.14 -3.41
N LEU A 281 -16.86 8.22 -2.37
CA LEU A 281 -17.11 7.48 -1.14
C LEU A 281 -18.17 8.17 -0.27
N LYS A 282 -19.36 7.59 -0.20
CA LYS A 282 -20.39 7.96 0.79
C LYS A 282 -20.39 6.94 1.93
N PRO A 283 -19.96 7.28 3.16
CA PRO A 283 -19.77 6.29 4.24
C PRO A 283 -21.00 5.41 4.52
N THR A 284 -22.21 5.99 4.44
CA THR A 284 -23.45 5.24 4.64
C THR A 284 -23.70 4.22 3.54
N GLN A 285 -23.56 4.63 2.27
CA GLN A 285 -23.75 3.74 1.13
C GLN A 285 -22.66 2.67 1.08
N LEU A 286 -21.42 3.05 1.41
CA LEU A 286 -20.28 2.14 1.46
C LEU A 286 -20.46 1.07 2.52
N ALA A 287 -20.90 1.42 3.73
CA ALA A 287 -21.19 0.45 4.77
C ALA A 287 -22.27 -0.54 4.34
N THR A 288 -23.32 -0.08 3.67
CA THR A 288 -24.38 -0.94 3.16
C THR A 288 -23.88 -1.87 2.06
N LEU A 289 -23.10 -1.35 1.09
CA LEU A 289 -22.57 -2.13 -0.02
C LEU A 289 -21.54 -3.17 0.43
N LEU A 290 -20.60 -2.82 1.32
CA LEU A 290 -19.60 -3.77 1.81
C LEU A 290 -20.22 -4.95 2.56
N LYS A 291 -21.35 -4.72 3.24
CA LYS A 291 -22.11 -5.77 3.91
C LYS A 291 -22.80 -6.68 2.89
N ALA A 292 -23.42 -6.12 1.86
CA ALA A 292 -24.11 -6.92 0.86
C ALA A 292 -23.19 -7.58 -0.18
N PHE A 293 -21.94 -7.12 -0.30
CA PHE A 293 -21.06 -7.43 -1.41
C PHE A 293 -20.75 -8.92 -1.55
N ASN A 294 -20.98 -9.46 -2.74
CA ASN A 294 -20.54 -10.78 -3.17
C ASN A 294 -19.67 -10.63 -4.45
N PRO A 295 -18.42 -11.11 -4.46
CA PRO A 295 -17.55 -11.02 -5.63
C PRO A 295 -17.88 -12.05 -6.73
N VAL A 296 -18.67 -13.07 -6.44
CA VAL A 296 -18.91 -14.23 -7.32
C VAL A 296 -20.35 -14.32 -7.84
N GLY A 297 -21.31 -13.58 -7.27
CA GLY A 297 -22.69 -13.59 -7.72
C GLY A 297 -23.41 -12.27 -7.45
N THR A 298 -24.61 -12.14 -8.02
CA THR A 298 -25.47 -10.96 -7.81
C THR A 298 -25.91 -10.84 -6.35
N TYR A 299 -26.09 -9.60 -5.89
CA TYR A 299 -26.48 -9.35 -4.50
C TYR A 299 -27.39 -8.14 -4.36
N TYR A 300 -28.19 -8.10 -3.30
CA TYR A 300 -29.13 -7.00 -3.05
C TYR A 300 -28.56 -6.03 -2.01
N ARG A 301 -28.57 -4.73 -2.32
CA ARG A 301 -28.02 -3.69 -1.42
C ARG A 301 -28.55 -3.75 0.00
N ASN A 302 -29.82 -4.14 0.16
CA ASN A 302 -30.51 -4.12 1.44
C ASN A 302 -30.34 -5.43 2.23
N ILE A 303 -29.73 -6.44 1.63
CA ILE A 303 -29.58 -7.78 2.23
C ILE A 303 -28.11 -7.99 2.55
N PRO A 304 -27.74 -8.09 3.84
CA PRO A 304 -26.38 -8.45 4.22
C PRO A 304 -26.06 -9.84 3.69
N LEU A 305 -24.88 -10.02 3.09
CA LEU A 305 -24.39 -11.34 2.75
C LEU A 305 -24.09 -12.08 4.07
N LYS A 306 -24.91 -13.06 4.42
CA LYS A 306 -24.71 -13.89 5.60
C LYS A 306 -24.37 -15.31 5.16
N LEU A 307 -23.29 -15.89 5.71
CA LEU A 307 -23.06 -17.34 5.65
C LEU A 307 -24.28 -18.13 6.15
N GLU A 308 -25.00 -17.57 7.14
CA GLU A 308 -26.22 -18.16 7.70
C GLU A 308 -27.33 -18.40 6.66
N THR A 309 -27.39 -17.59 5.60
CA THR A 309 -28.40 -17.76 4.54
C THR A 309 -28.06 -18.91 3.60
N GLU A 310 -26.78 -19.16 3.35
CA GLU A 310 -26.34 -20.36 2.61
C GLU A 310 -26.53 -21.61 3.48
N ILE A 311 -26.16 -21.57 4.76
CA ILE A 311 -26.42 -22.66 5.72
C ILE A 311 -27.93 -22.92 5.87
N SER A 312 -28.76 -21.88 5.95
CA SER A 312 -30.22 -22.02 6.07
C SER A 312 -30.87 -22.47 4.77
N LYS A 313 -30.36 -22.08 3.59
CA LYS A 313 -30.82 -22.60 2.29
C LYS A 313 -30.45 -24.07 2.17
N TYR A 314 -29.21 -24.44 2.45
CA TYR A 314 -28.71 -25.82 2.40
C TYR A 314 -29.44 -26.72 3.39
N ASN A 315 -29.70 -26.24 4.62
CA ASN A 315 -30.53 -26.94 5.59
C ASN A 315 -32.01 -27.00 5.20
N SER A 316 -32.54 -26.01 4.45
CA SER A 316 -33.93 -26.02 3.96
C SER A 316 -34.13 -26.90 2.71
N GLU A 317 -33.11 -27.06 1.87
CA GLU A 317 -33.12 -27.95 0.71
C GLU A 317 -32.99 -29.42 1.12
N PHE A 318 -32.31 -29.71 2.24
CA PHE A 318 -32.36 -31.01 2.91
C PHE A 318 -33.60 -31.23 3.81
N ALA A 319 -34.36 -30.16 4.12
CA ALA A 319 -35.58 -30.20 4.94
C ALA A 319 -36.84 -29.91 4.11
N ALA A 320 -36.88 -30.36 2.86
CA ALA A 320 -38.01 -30.23 1.95
C ALA A 320 -39.23 -31.11 2.33
N GLU A 321 -39.72 -31.01 3.57
CA GLU A 321 -41.02 -31.55 3.97
C GLU A 321 -41.93 -30.59 4.75
N GLU A 322 -41.50 -29.38 5.14
CA GLU A 322 -42.41 -28.46 5.84
C GLU A 322 -42.41 -27.02 5.31
N GLY A 323 -43.43 -26.75 4.47
CA GLY A 323 -44.18 -25.49 4.48
C GLY A 323 -43.55 -24.30 3.77
N GLU A 324 -44.06 -24.02 2.57
CA GLU A 324 -43.91 -22.75 1.84
C GLU A 324 -44.20 -21.55 2.76
N LYS A 325 -43.15 -20.94 3.30
CA LYS A 325 -43.19 -19.52 3.65
C LYS A 325 -42.74 -18.77 2.41
N GLU A 326 -43.67 -18.05 1.80
CA GLU A 326 -43.42 -17.06 0.75
C GLU A 326 -42.20 -16.21 1.18
N LYS A 327 -41.07 -16.44 0.51
CA LYS A 327 -39.91 -15.55 0.64
C LYS A 327 -40.35 -14.23 0.01
N GLU A 328 -40.56 -13.21 0.84
CA GLU A 328 -40.74 -11.84 0.36
C GLU A 328 -39.63 -11.54 -0.65
N GLU A 329 -40.02 -11.25 -1.90
CA GLU A 329 -39.05 -10.90 -2.93
C GLU A 329 -38.25 -9.70 -2.45
N PRO A 330 -36.91 -9.75 -2.54
CA PRO A 330 -36.07 -8.69 -2.05
C PRO A 330 -36.41 -7.37 -2.76
N GLU A 331 -36.88 -6.36 -2.00
CA GLU A 331 -37.15 -5.03 -2.55
C GLU A 331 -35.84 -4.38 -3.04
N GLY A 332 -35.68 -4.29 -4.37
CA GLY A 332 -34.63 -3.53 -5.05
C GLY A 332 -34.07 -4.25 -6.27
N GLU A 333 -33.45 -3.49 -7.16
CA GLU A 333 -32.70 -4.07 -8.29
C GLU A 333 -31.46 -4.82 -7.77
N PRO A 334 -31.20 -6.06 -8.23
CA PRO A 334 -29.98 -6.77 -7.89
C PRO A 334 -28.77 -5.99 -8.41
N VAL A 335 -27.73 -5.91 -7.58
CA VAL A 335 -26.44 -5.36 -8.00
C VAL A 335 -25.69 -6.47 -8.72
N PRO A 336 -25.25 -6.22 -9.97
CA PRO A 336 -24.45 -7.20 -10.69
C PRO A 336 -23.10 -7.40 -10.00
N GLN A 337 -22.51 -8.56 -10.25
CA GLN A 337 -21.14 -8.85 -9.85
C GLN A 337 -20.15 -7.80 -10.41
N PRO A 338 -18.99 -7.59 -9.76
CA PRO A 338 -17.94 -6.79 -10.34
C PRO A 338 -17.47 -7.38 -11.68
N LYS A 339 -17.31 -6.52 -12.68
CA LYS A 339 -16.78 -6.91 -13.99
C LYS A 339 -15.39 -7.53 -13.86
N THR A 340 -15.06 -8.52 -14.69
CA THR A 340 -13.75 -9.19 -14.73
C THR A 340 -12.60 -8.18 -14.87
N ARG A 341 -12.77 -7.16 -15.72
CA ARG A 341 -11.81 -6.05 -15.86
C ARG A 341 -11.52 -5.33 -14.54
N GLN A 342 -12.55 -5.06 -13.73
CA GLN A 342 -12.36 -4.38 -12.44
C GLN A 342 -11.62 -5.28 -11.44
N ILE A 343 -11.86 -6.59 -11.49
CA ILE A 343 -11.15 -7.57 -10.68
C ILE A 343 -9.67 -7.63 -11.07
N LYS A 344 -9.36 -7.78 -12.37
CA LYS A 344 -7.98 -7.74 -12.88
C LYS A 344 -7.25 -6.47 -12.42
N ARG A 345 -7.91 -5.31 -12.53
CA ARG A 345 -7.36 -4.03 -12.05
C ARG A 345 -7.07 -4.05 -10.55
N VAL A 346 -7.99 -4.57 -9.74
CA VAL A 346 -7.80 -4.68 -8.28
C VAL A 346 -6.66 -5.63 -7.94
N VAL A 347 -6.59 -6.80 -8.59
CA VAL A 347 -5.50 -7.77 -8.43
C VAL A 347 -4.15 -7.10 -8.73
N ARG A 348 -4.06 -6.36 -9.83
CA ARG A 348 -2.85 -5.61 -10.21
C ARG A 348 -2.48 -4.55 -9.18
N LEU A 349 -3.42 -3.73 -8.73
CA LEU A 349 -3.14 -2.74 -7.67
C LEU A 349 -2.71 -3.39 -6.36
N MET A 350 -3.30 -4.52 -5.99
CA MET A 350 -2.91 -5.27 -4.79
C MET A 350 -1.52 -5.91 -4.96
N ARG A 351 -1.20 -6.45 -6.13
CA ARG A 351 0.16 -6.92 -6.47
C ARG A 351 1.17 -5.78 -6.34
N PHE A 352 0.89 -4.62 -6.94
CA PHE A 352 1.75 -3.44 -6.81
C PHE A 352 1.96 -2.98 -5.36
N LEU A 353 0.89 -3.05 -4.55
CA LEU A 353 0.92 -2.70 -3.13
C LEU A 353 1.78 -3.68 -2.32
N PHE A 354 1.62 -4.99 -2.56
CA PHE A 354 2.32 -6.03 -1.81
C PHE A 354 3.75 -6.31 -2.28
N SER A 355 4.08 -6.01 -3.53
CA SER A 355 5.43 -6.10 -4.07
C SER A 355 6.27 -4.85 -3.81
N ASN A 356 5.77 -3.90 -3.02
CA ASN A 356 6.46 -2.63 -2.70
C ASN A 356 7.03 -1.90 -3.94
N ARG A 357 6.27 -1.90 -5.06
CA ARG A 357 6.67 -1.28 -6.34
C ARG A 357 7.86 -1.92 -7.06
N GLU A 358 8.24 -3.14 -6.69
CA GLU A 358 9.31 -3.89 -7.35
C GLU A 358 8.76 -5.11 -8.09
N TYR A 359 9.42 -5.48 -9.18
CA TYR A 359 9.08 -6.67 -9.93
C TYR A 359 9.64 -7.91 -9.24
N TYR A 360 8.77 -8.89 -9.03
CA TYR A 360 9.15 -10.24 -8.61
C TYR A 360 8.44 -11.24 -9.53
N CYS A 361 9.21 -12.17 -10.09
CA CYS A 361 8.66 -13.23 -10.92
C CYS A 361 7.95 -14.25 -10.03
N ASP A 362 6.66 -14.47 -10.27
CA ASP A 362 5.83 -15.42 -9.51
C ASP A 362 5.82 -16.83 -10.14
N LEU A 363 6.60 -17.07 -11.20
CA LEU A 363 6.64 -18.35 -11.90
C LEU A 363 7.64 -19.30 -11.25
N LEU A 364 7.18 -20.51 -10.96
CA LEU A 364 8.02 -21.61 -10.49
C LEU A 364 8.43 -22.47 -11.69
N PRO A 365 9.73 -22.66 -11.97
CA PRO A 365 10.18 -23.56 -13.03
C PRO A 365 9.64 -24.99 -12.85
N SER A 366 9.50 -25.44 -11.60
CA SER A 366 8.99 -26.77 -11.23
C SER A 366 7.53 -27.01 -11.62
N SER A 367 6.73 -25.98 -11.92
CA SER A 367 5.39 -26.23 -12.46
C SER A 367 5.44 -26.72 -13.91
N PHE A 368 6.50 -26.42 -14.65
CA PHE A 368 6.62 -26.71 -16.09
C PHE A 368 7.52 -27.91 -16.41
N LEU A 369 8.30 -28.38 -15.44
CA LEU A 369 9.31 -29.42 -15.62
C LEU A 369 9.04 -30.58 -14.67
N ASP A 370 9.03 -31.80 -15.21
CA ASP A 370 8.89 -33.03 -14.42
C ASP A 370 10.10 -33.22 -13.50
N GLU A 371 9.91 -33.91 -12.36
CA GLU A 371 11.00 -34.17 -11.39
C GLU A 371 12.19 -34.89 -12.05
N GLU A 372 11.94 -35.79 -13.01
CA GLU A 372 12.97 -36.47 -13.80
C GLU A 372 13.83 -35.51 -14.64
N ALA A 373 13.24 -34.40 -15.11
CA ALA A 373 13.98 -33.36 -15.84
C ALA A 373 14.91 -32.55 -14.92
N LEU A 374 14.54 -32.43 -13.65
CA LEU A 374 15.32 -31.76 -12.61
C LEU A 374 16.34 -32.70 -11.96
N GLU A 375 16.11 -34.00 -12.00
CA GLU A 375 16.97 -35.03 -11.39
C GLU A 375 18.07 -35.56 -12.31
N SER A 376 18.01 -35.33 -13.62
CA SER A 376 19.06 -35.73 -14.56
C SER A 376 20.43 -35.14 -14.20
N ASP A 377 21.37 -36.00 -13.81
CA ASP A 377 22.73 -35.65 -13.34
C ASP A 377 23.72 -35.33 -14.48
N GLU A 378 23.30 -35.38 -15.75
CA GLU A 378 24.22 -35.40 -16.90
C GLU A 378 24.42 -34.07 -17.65
N SER A 379 23.91 -32.91 -17.17
CA SER A 379 24.17 -31.66 -17.88
C SER A 379 24.32 -30.40 -17.01
N GLU A 380 25.21 -29.48 -17.43
CA GLU A 380 25.31 -28.10 -16.90
C GLU A 380 23.97 -27.33 -16.95
N LEU A 381 22.97 -27.86 -17.66
CA LEU A 381 21.65 -27.29 -17.84
C LEU A 381 20.70 -27.65 -16.67
N SER A 382 20.79 -28.87 -16.12
CA SER A 382 19.99 -29.27 -14.96
C SER A 382 20.44 -28.55 -13.68
N ASP A 383 21.74 -28.29 -13.55
CA ASP A 383 22.28 -27.45 -12.47
C ASP A 383 21.75 -26.00 -12.53
N LYS A 384 21.67 -25.41 -13.74
CA LYS A 384 21.09 -24.06 -13.93
C LYS A 384 19.61 -24.02 -13.57
N LEU A 385 18.84 -25.03 -13.96
CA LEU A 385 17.42 -25.12 -13.61
C LEU A 385 17.20 -25.29 -12.10
N ARG A 386 18.02 -26.11 -11.43
CA ARG A 386 17.98 -26.25 -9.96
C ARG A 386 18.31 -24.92 -9.27
N GLU A 387 19.24 -24.15 -9.82
CA GLU A 387 19.56 -22.81 -9.31
C GLU A 387 18.39 -21.83 -9.53
N GLU A 388 17.83 -21.78 -10.73
CA GLU A 388 16.65 -20.96 -11.04
C GLU A 388 15.43 -21.35 -10.20
N GLN A 389 15.20 -22.64 -9.95
CA GLN A 389 14.13 -23.11 -9.07
C GLN A 389 14.34 -22.64 -7.64
N LYS A 390 15.56 -22.77 -7.09
CA LYS A 390 15.89 -22.26 -5.75
C LYS A 390 15.71 -20.74 -5.67
N GLU A 391 16.07 -20.01 -6.71
CA GLU A 391 15.85 -18.57 -6.79
C GLU A 391 14.35 -18.22 -6.83
N ALA A 392 13.55 -18.95 -7.60
CA ALA A 392 12.11 -18.76 -7.67
C ALA A 392 11.41 -19.10 -6.35
N GLU A 393 11.80 -20.19 -5.68
CA GLU A 393 11.31 -20.57 -4.35
C GLU A 393 11.69 -19.53 -3.30
N ALA A 394 12.96 -19.08 -3.29
CA ALA A 394 13.41 -18.01 -2.39
C ALA A 394 12.67 -16.69 -2.65
N THR A 395 12.35 -16.39 -3.91
CA THR A 395 11.55 -15.21 -4.29
C THR A 395 10.12 -15.34 -3.78
N LYS A 396 9.50 -16.52 -3.91
CA LYS A 396 8.16 -16.80 -3.38
C LYS A 396 8.12 -16.68 -1.86
N GLU A 397 9.08 -17.27 -1.15
CA GLU A 397 9.21 -17.14 0.31
C GLU A 397 9.35 -15.66 0.70
N PHE A 398 10.27 -14.94 0.06
CA PHE A 398 10.46 -13.51 0.30
C PHE A 398 9.18 -12.70 0.05
N LEU A 399 8.41 -13.00 -1.00
CA LEU A 399 7.14 -12.33 -1.27
C LEU A 399 6.09 -12.63 -0.19
N THR A 400 6.06 -13.85 0.36
CA THR A 400 5.16 -14.17 1.47
C THR A 400 5.55 -13.40 2.74
N GLU A 401 6.84 -13.32 3.06
CA GLU A 401 7.36 -12.52 4.17
C GLU A 401 7.08 -11.04 3.98
N LEU A 402 7.26 -10.51 2.76
CA LEU A 402 6.99 -9.13 2.40
C LEU A 402 5.50 -8.80 2.57
N ARG A 403 4.60 -9.66 2.07
CA ARG A 403 3.15 -9.53 2.26
C ARG A 403 2.77 -9.51 3.74
N GLN A 404 3.35 -10.41 4.54
CA GLN A 404 3.12 -10.45 5.99
C GLN A 404 3.65 -9.19 6.69
N SER A 405 4.86 -8.75 6.34
CA SER A 405 5.47 -7.53 6.86
C SER A 405 4.62 -6.30 6.57
N ILE A 406 4.17 -6.13 5.32
CA ILE A 406 3.27 -5.03 4.92
C ILE A 406 1.95 -5.10 5.68
N SER A 407 1.36 -6.30 5.79
CA SER A 407 0.13 -6.53 6.55
C SER A 407 0.29 -6.14 8.03
N ASN A 408 1.42 -6.50 8.65
CA ASN A 408 1.74 -6.14 10.03
C ASN A 408 1.99 -4.64 10.21
N GLU A 409 2.70 -4.00 9.27
CA GLU A 409 2.87 -2.54 9.30
C GLU A 409 1.53 -1.80 9.20
N ILE A 410 0.60 -2.29 8.37
CA ILE A 410 -0.75 -1.73 8.25
C ILE A 410 -1.53 -1.96 9.54
N LYS A 411 -1.41 -3.12 10.17
CA LYS A 411 -2.03 -3.42 11.47
C LYS A 411 -1.51 -2.50 12.58
N ASP A 412 -0.20 -2.27 12.63
CA ASP A 412 0.46 -1.54 13.71
C ASP A 412 0.39 -0.01 13.57
N LYS A 413 0.52 0.50 12.33
CA LYS A 413 0.60 1.94 12.04
C LYS A 413 -0.67 2.50 11.41
N GLY A 414 -1.49 1.65 10.81
CA GLY A 414 -2.76 2.01 10.19
C GLY A 414 -3.93 2.01 11.16
N THR A 415 -5.12 2.27 10.64
CA THR A 415 -6.37 2.08 11.39
C THR A 415 -6.84 0.64 11.20
N ILE A 416 -7.51 0.07 12.22
CA ILE A 416 -8.07 -1.28 12.08
C ILE A 416 -9.07 -1.39 10.91
N THR A 417 -9.79 -0.31 10.62
CA THR A 417 -10.69 -0.22 9.46
C THR A 417 -9.93 -0.28 8.14
N LEU A 418 -8.77 0.36 8.03
CA LEU A 418 -7.91 0.24 6.85
C LEU A 418 -7.40 -1.19 6.71
N TYR A 419 -6.91 -1.79 7.80
CA TYR A 419 -6.44 -3.17 7.81
C TYR A 419 -7.52 -4.15 7.33
N ALA A 420 -8.74 -4.03 7.87
CA ALA A 420 -9.90 -4.83 7.44
C ALA A 420 -10.22 -4.63 5.95
N LEU A 421 -10.19 -3.39 5.46
CA LEU A 421 -10.46 -3.11 4.04
C LEU A 421 -9.39 -3.70 3.12
N VAL A 422 -8.10 -3.65 3.50
CA VAL A 422 -7.01 -4.24 2.72
C VAL A 422 -7.22 -5.75 2.60
N LYS A 423 -7.48 -6.42 3.73
CA LYS A 423 -7.71 -7.86 3.77
C LYS A 423 -8.94 -8.29 2.99
N PHE A 424 -10.03 -7.57 3.15
CA PHE A 424 -11.27 -7.82 2.40
C PHE A 424 -11.09 -7.66 0.89
N VAL A 425 -10.44 -6.60 0.44
CA VAL A 425 -10.19 -6.37 -0.99
C VAL A 425 -9.30 -7.46 -1.57
N ASP A 426 -8.24 -7.85 -0.85
CA ASP A 426 -7.36 -8.95 -1.25
C ASP A 426 -8.13 -10.28 -1.34
N ALA A 427 -8.90 -10.63 -0.30
CA ALA A 427 -9.68 -11.86 -0.27
C ALA A 427 -10.79 -11.89 -1.33
N ALA A 428 -11.47 -10.77 -1.56
CA ALA A 428 -12.48 -10.65 -2.62
C ALA A 428 -11.88 -10.85 -4.02
N ALA A 429 -10.73 -10.24 -4.28
CA ALA A 429 -10.02 -10.38 -5.55
C ALA A 429 -9.53 -11.81 -5.77
N ARG A 430 -8.97 -12.44 -4.73
CA ARG A 430 -8.53 -13.85 -4.78
C ARG A 430 -9.68 -14.81 -4.99
N TYR A 431 -10.79 -14.63 -4.27
CA TYR A 431 -11.96 -15.51 -4.41
C TYR A 431 -12.52 -15.44 -5.83
N ARG A 432 -12.63 -14.24 -6.40
CA ARG A 432 -13.08 -14.09 -7.79
C ARG A 432 -12.09 -14.69 -8.78
N THR A 433 -10.79 -14.44 -8.61
CA THR A 433 -9.76 -14.97 -9.52
C THR A 433 -9.72 -16.50 -9.49
N ALA A 434 -9.79 -17.12 -8.31
CA ALA A 434 -9.86 -18.57 -8.16
C ALA A 434 -11.13 -19.14 -8.81
N ARG A 435 -12.26 -18.45 -8.65
CA ARG A 435 -13.51 -18.83 -9.30
C ARG A 435 -13.42 -18.77 -10.82
N ASP A 436 -12.90 -17.69 -11.38
CA ASP A 436 -12.82 -17.52 -12.83
C ASP A 436 -11.87 -18.59 -13.42
N ALA A 437 -10.73 -18.85 -12.77
CA ALA A 437 -9.81 -19.92 -13.16
C ALA A 437 -10.42 -21.34 -13.08
N TRP A 438 -11.30 -21.58 -12.11
CA TRP A 438 -12.05 -22.85 -11.98
C TRP A 438 -13.12 -22.99 -13.05
N VAL A 439 -13.92 -21.94 -13.32
CA VAL A 439 -14.93 -21.96 -14.38
C VAL A 439 -14.29 -22.13 -15.76
N ASP A 440 -13.16 -21.47 -16.01
CA ASP A 440 -12.41 -21.61 -17.26
C ASP A 440 -11.90 -23.04 -17.44
N ALA A 441 -11.45 -23.71 -16.36
CA ALA A 441 -11.03 -25.10 -16.40
C ALA A 441 -12.17 -26.04 -16.84
N ILE A 442 -13.37 -25.83 -16.29
CA ILE A 442 -14.56 -26.63 -16.63
C ILE A 442 -14.99 -26.37 -18.08
N ARG A 443 -15.04 -25.10 -18.51
CA ARG A 443 -15.53 -24.72 -19.84
C ARG A 443 -14.61 -25.13 -20.97
N ASN A 444 -13.30 -24.99 -20.77
CA ASN A 444 -12.33 -25.28 -21.82
C ASN A 444 -12.11 -26.79 -22.03
N GLY A 445 -12.68 -27.65 -21.17
CA GLY A 445 -12.69 -29.11 -21.36
C GLY A 445 -11.29 -29.74 -21.36
N ASN A 446 -10.28 -29.02 -20.86
CA ASN A 446 -8.89 -29.48 -20.80
C ASN A 446 -8.69 -30.60 -19.76
N ASP A 447 -9.66 -30.82 -18.87
CA ASP A 447 -9.63 -31.88 -17.87
C ASP A 447 -10.66 -32.97 -18.21
N PRO A 448 -10.26 -34.25 -18.39
CA PRO A 448 -11.20 -35.35 -18.61
C PRO A 448 -12.23 -35.52 -17.48
N ASN A 449 -11.95 -35.01 -16.28
CA ASN A 449 -12.88 -35.04 -15.15
C ASN A 449 -13.91 -33.88 -15.16
N ALA A 450 -13.77 -32.89 -16.04
CA ALA A 450 -14.68 -31.73 -16.10
C ALA A 450 -16.14 -32.11 -16.39
N ALA A 451 -16.40 -33.25 -17.04
CA ALA A 451 -17.74 -33.73 -17.35
C ALA A 451 -18.61 -34.04 -16.11
N ASN A 452 -17.97 -34.25 -14.95
CA ASN A 452 -18.66 -34.54 -13.69
C ASN A 452 -18.93 -33.29 -12.83
N TYR A 453 -18.44 -32.12 -13.25
CA TYR A 453 -18.60 -30.86 -12.51
C TYR A 453 -19.63 -29.97 -13.21
N GLU A 454 -20.74 -29.72 -12.53
CA GLU A 454 -21.69 -28.67 -12.90
C GLU A 454 -21.37 -27.40 -12.13
N VAL A 455 -21.33 -26.26 -12.83
CA VAL A 455 -21.20 -24.94 -12.19
C VAL A 455 -22.51 -24.67 -11.43
N PRO A 456 -22.47 -24.43 -10.10
CA PRO A 456 -23.69 -24.17 -9.33
C PRO A 456 -24.51 -23.03 -9.93
N ASP A 457 -25.85 -23.13 -9.91
CA ASP A 457 -26.75 -22.12 -10.48
C ASP A 457 -26.57 -20.72 -9.88
N ASP A 458 -26.06 -20.64 -8.64
CA ASP A 458 -25.77 -19.39 -7.94
C ASP A 458 -24.48 -18.69 -8.44
N PHE A 459 -23.65 -19.36 -9.24
CA PHE A 459 -22.43 -18.81 -9.83
C PHE A 459 -22.74 -18.18 -11.18
N GLU A 460 -22.77 -16.86 -11.23
CA GLU A 460 -22.92 -16.14 -12.48
C GLU A 460 -21.70 -16.36 -13.37
N ALA A 461 -21.90 -16.71 -14.64
CA ALA A 461 -20.81 -16.85 -15.60
C ALA A 461 -19.86 -15.64 -15.56
N PRO A 462 -18.54 -15.82 -15.77
CA PRO A 462 -17.67 -14.70 -16.14
C PRO A 462 -18.33 -13.94 -17.30
N GLU A 463 -18.45 -12.62 -17.20
CA GLU A 463 -18.93 -11.80 -18.31
C GLU A 463 -18.04 -12.05 -19.53
N ASP A 464 -18.62 -12.06 -20.72
CA ASP A 464 -17.83 -12.09 -21.95
C ASP A 464 -17.03 -10.79 -22.05
N GLU A 465 -15.72 -10.89 -21.86
CA GLU A 465 -14.83 -9.73 -21.88
C GLU A 465 -14.90 -8.98 -23.21
N ALA A 466 -15.31 -9.64 -24.30
CA ALA A 466 -15.49 -9.05 -25.61
C ALA A 466 -16.67 -8.06 -25.69
N GLU A 467 -17.65 -8.17 -24.80
CA GLU A 467 -18.79 -7.25 -24.75
C GLU A 467 -18.53 -6.01 -23.89
N ASP A 468 -17.43 -5.96 -23.13
CA ASP A 468 -17.10 -4.83 -22.27
C ASP A 468 -16.41 -3.71 -23.07
N GLU A 469 -17.18 -2.72 -23.54
CA GLU A 469 -16.70 -1.54 -24.31
C GLU A 469 -15.58 -0.72 -23.64
N GLN A 470 -15.32 -0.98 -22.37
CA GLN A 470 -14.31 -0.30 -21.56
C GLN A 470 -13.10 -1.21 -21.25
N ASN A 471 -13.03 -2.39 -21.85
CA ASN A 471 -11.90 -3.31 -21.73
C ASN A 471 -10.88 -3.08 -22.85
N GLU A 472 -9.75 -2.49 -22.49
CA GLU A 472 -8.65 -2.24 -23.42
C GLU A 472 -7.91 -3.51 -23.88
N GLU A 473 -8.06 -4.63 -23.16
CA GLU A 473 -7.36 -5.89 -23.49
C GLU A 473 -8.01 -6.65 -24.66
N VAL A 474 -9.25 -6.30 -25.02
CA VAL A 474 -10.01 -6.98 -26.09
C VAL A 474 -10.05 -6.16 -27.38
N LEU A 475 -9.46 -4.97 -27.38
CA LEU A 475 -9.32 -4.13 -28.57
C LEU A 475 -8.17 -4.67 -29.43
N LEU A 476 -8.49 -5.65 -30.26
CA LEU A 476 -7.59 -6.24 -31.24
C LEU A 476 -7.92 -5.73 -32.64
N ASP A 477 -6.90 -5.56 -33.47
CA ASP A 477 -7.03 -5.26 -34.89
C ASP A 477 -7.42 -6.53 -35.70
N GLU A 478 -7.58 -6.37 -37.02
CA GLU A 478 -7.96 -7.48 -37.92
C GLU A 478 -6.93 -8.62 -37.93
N ASP A 479 -5.69 -8.36 -37.51
CA ASP A 479 -4.60 -9.33 -37.43
C ASP A 479 -4.47 -9.96 -36.03
N GLY A 480 -5.33 -9.59 -35.08
CA GLY A 480 -5.30 -10.06 -33.70
C GLY A 480 -4.24 -9.39 -32.82
N ASN A 481 -3.61 -8.31 -33.29
CA ASN A 481 -2.68 -7.50 -32.51
C ASN A 481 -3.43 -6.40 -31.76
N PRO A 482 -2.86 -5.80 -30.69
CA PRO A 482 -3.51 -4.70 -29.98
C PRO A 482 -3.77 -3.50 -30.92
N ASP A 483 -5.03 -3.07 -31.05
CA ASP A 483 -5.37 -1.85 -31.77
C ASP A 483 -4.99 -0.64 -30.91
N TYR A 484 -3.73 -0.23 -31.02
CA TYR A 484 -3.17 0.87 -30.24
C TYR A 484 -3.93 2.19 -30.41
N ALA A 485 -4.57 2.43 -31.56
CA ALA A 485 -5.33 3.66 -31.79
C ALA A 485 -6.64 3.65 -30.98
N GLN A 486 -7.38 2.53 -31.01
CA GLN A 486 -8.59 2.37 -30.20
C GLN A 486 -8.27 2.31 -28.71
N ILE A 487 -7.18 1.62 -28.33
CA ILE A 487 -6.71 1.57 -26.94
C ILE A 487 -6.39 2.97 -26.42
N GLN A 488 -5.65 3.79 -27.18
CA GLN A 488 -5.34 5.18 -26.78
C GLN A 488 -6.61 6.04 -26.64
N LEU A 489 -7.57 5.87 -27.56
CA LEU A 489 -8.85 6.57 -27.48
C LEU A 489 -9.64 6.18 -26.23
N LEU A 490 -9.65 4.87 -25.92
CA LEU A 490 -10.28 4.34 -24.72
C LEU A 490 -9.58 4.86 -23.46
N LEU A 491 -8.25 4.77 -23.37
CA LEU A 491 -7.45 5.29 -22.26
C LEU A 491 -7.63 6.80 -22.06
N HIS A 492 -7.81 7.58 -23.12
CA HIS A 492 -8.14 9.00 -22.99
C HIS A 492 -9.55 9.22 -22.36
N LYS A 493 -10.48 8.32 -22.66
CA LYS A 493 -11.86 8.32 -22.12
C LYS A 493 -11.89 7.85 -20.66
N THR A 494 -11.33 6.68 -20.36
CA THR A 494 -11.38 6.00 -19.05
C THR A 494 -10.25 6.39 -18.10
N GLY A 495 -9.16 6.94 -18.63
CA GLY A 495 -7.91 7.21 -17.90
C GLY A 495 -7.01 5.98 -17.84
N GLU A 496 -5.71 6.22 -17.69
CA GLU A 496 -4.71 5.18 -17.47
C GLU A 496 -4.33 5.13 -15.99
N ASP A 497 -4.35 3.94 -15.39
CA ASP A 497 -3.85 3.73 -14.03
C ASP A 497 -2.36 3.40 -14.10
N SER A 498 -1.51 4.33 -13.62
CA SER A 498 -0.06 4.19 -13.75
C SER A 498 0.49 2.95 -13.07
N GLU A 499 -0.11 2.57 -11.94
CA GLU A 499 0.27 1.41 -11.12
C GLU A 499 -0.19 0.11 -11.80
N GLU A 500 -1.39 0.09 -12.37
CA GLU A 500 -1.89 -1.02 -13.18
C GLU A 500 -0.99 -1.26 -14.40
N ARG A 501 -0.61 -0.19 -15.12
CA ARG A 501 0.28 -0.30 -16.28
C ARG A 501 1.64 -0.91 -15.92
N THR A 502 2.22 -0.54 -14.78
CA THR A 502 3.47 -1.14 -14.31
C THR A 502 3.30 -2.65 -14.08
N VAL A 503 2.20 -3.08 -13.48
CA VAL A 503 1.94 -4.51 -13.29
C VAL A 503 1.64 -5.23 -14.61
N LYS A 504 1.01 -4.59 -15.60
CA LYS A 504 0.86 -5.16 -16.95
C LYS A 504 2.20 -5.43 -17.62
N VAL A 505 3.21 -4.58 -17.39
CA VAL A 505 4.59 -4.83 -17.85
C VAL A 505 5.16 -6.07 -17.14
N TRP A 506 4.94 -6.19 -15.83
CA TRP A 506 5.34 -7.38 -15.07
C TRP A 506 4.67 -8.64 -15.58
N GLU A 507 3.35 -8.61 -15.81
CA GLU A 507 2.58 -9.73 -16.41
C GLU A 507 3.09 -10.09 -17.80
N SER A 508 3.50 -9.10 -18.61
CA SER A 508 4.09 -9.34 -19.94
C SER A 508 5.48 -9.99 -19.85
N ARG A 509 6.28 -9.63 -18.85
CA ARG A 509 7.56 -10.30 -18.54
C ARG A 509 7.32 -11.73 -18.07
N ASP A 510 6.38 -11.94 -17.15
CA ASP A 510 5.97 -13.26 -16.68
C ASP A 510 5.48 -14.10 -17.87
N GLY A 511 4.66 -13.54 -18.77
CA GLY A 511 4.17 -14.23 -19.97
C GLY A 511 5.29 -14.66 -20.92
N ARG A 512 6.30 -13.81 -21.16
CA ARG A 512 7.49 -14.18 -21.94
C ARG A 512 8.27 -15.31 -21.26
N ARG A 513 8.52 -15.18 -19.95
CA ARG A 513 9.24 -16.20 -19.19
C ARG A 513 8.50 -17.53 -19.15
N ARG A 514 7.17 -17.50 -19.05
CA ARG A 514 6.33 -18.70 -19.14
C ARG A 514 6.49 -19.38 -20.50
N LYS A 515 6.45 -18.63 -21.61
CA LYS A 515 6.65 -19.19 -22.96
C LYS A 515 8.03 -19.84 -23.09
N GLU A 516 9.08 -19.17 -22.61
CA GLU A 516 10.44 -19.73 -22.58
C GLU A 516 10.49 -21.06 -21.82
N LEU A 517 9.88 -21.12 -20.62
CA LEU A 517 9.85 -22.33 -19.80
C LEU A 517 9.04 -23.46 -20.45
N VAL A 518 7.91 -23.15 -21.11
CA VAL A 518 7.11 -24.15 -21.84
C VAL A 518 7.85 -24.69 -23.06
N GLU A 519 8.44 -23.80 -23.88
CA GLU A 519 9.25 -24.21 -25.04
C GLU A 519 10.44 -25.06 -24.60
N TYR A 520 11.05 -24.70 -23.48
CA TYR A 520 12.12 -25.47 -22.86
C TYR A 520 11.65 -26.86 -22.41
N ALA A 521 10.51 -26.95 -21.70
CA ALA A 521 9.95 -28.21 -21.24
C ALA A 521 9.62 -29.15 -22.42
N VAL A 522 8.95 -28.63 -23.46
CA VAL A 522 8.64 -29.39 -24.69
C VAL A 522 9.92 -29.85 -25.38
N GLY A 523 10.92 -28.98 -25.49
CA GLY A 523 12.22 -29.32 -26.08
C GLY A 523 12.97 -30.39 -25.30
N TYR A 524 12.86 -30.39 -23.97
CA TYR A 524 13.47 -31.39 -23.10
C TYR A 524 12.76 -32.74 -23.20
N SER A 525 11.43 -32.78 -23.12
CA SER A 525 10.64 -34.02 -23.31
C SER A 525 10.90 -34.67 -24.67
N LYS A 526 11.09 -33.87 -25.73
CA LYS A 526 11.45 -34.39 -27.05
C LYS A 526 12.83 -35.05 -27.08
N LYS A 527 13.81 -34.49 -26.37
CA LYS A 527 15.17 -35.07 -26.27
C LYS A 527 15.20 -36.37 -25.46
N LEU A 528 14.40 -36.46 -24.40
CA LEU A 528 14.24 -37.71 -23.67
C LEU A 528 13.68 -38.81 -24.58
N GLN A 529 12.64 -38.50 -25.37
CA GLN A 529 12.08 -39.46 -26.34
C GLN A 529 13.09 -39.87 -27.42
N GLU A 530 13.89 -38.93 -27.93
CA GLU A 530 14.94 -39.24 -28.93
C GLU A 530 16.05 -40.12 -28.35
N ASN A 531 16.42 -39.96 -27.08
CA ASN A 531 17.43 -40.81 -26.43
C ASN A 531 16.89 -42.22 -26.12
N ASP A 532 15.63 -42.33 -25.71
CA ASP A 532 14.98 -43.63 -25.47
C ASP A 532 14.85 -44.44 -26.77
N ASP A 533 14.61 -43.77 -27.91
CA ASP A 533 14.55 -44.41 -29.23
C ASP A 533 15.95 -44.85 -29.75
N GLU A 534 17.04 -44.16 -29.38
CA GLU A 534 18.42 -44.52 -29.75
C GLU A 534 18.96 -45.72 -28.95
N ASP A 535 18.60 -45.84 -27.66
CA ASP A 535 18.99 -46.98 -26.81
C ASP A 535 18.28 -48.29 -27.20
N ASP A 536 17.09 -48.21 -27.82
CA ASP A 536 16.36 -49.37 -28.35
C ASP A 536 16.93 -49.85 -29.71
N GLU A 537 17.53 -48.97 -30.53
CA GLU A 537 18.18 -49.35 -31.81
C GLU A 537 19.55 -50.03 -31.62
N ASP A 538 20.26 -49.78 -30.52
CA ASP A 538 21.54 -50.45 -30.19
C ASP A 538 21.34 -51.81 -29.46
N ALA A 539 20.09 -52.16 -29.12
CA ALA A 539 19.71 -53.41 -28.46
C ALA A 539 19.18 -54.52 -29.39
N GLU A 540 18.97 -54.24 -30.70
CA GLU A 540 18.69 -55.24 -31.76
C GLU A 540 19.94 -55.70 -32.52
#